data_AF-A0A382UW66-F1
#
_entry.id   AF-A0A382UW66-F1
#
_cell.length_a   1.000
_cell.length_b   1.000
_cell.length_c   1.000
_cell.angle_alpha   90.00
_cell.angle_beta   90.00
_cell.angle_gamma   90.00
#
_symmetry.space_group_name_H-M   'P 1'
#
loop_
_entity.id
_entity.type
_entity.pdbx_description
1 polymer ?
#
loop_
_entity_poly.entity_id
_entity_poly.type
_entity_poly.pdbx_seq_one_letter_code
_entity_poly.pdbx_strand_id
1 'polypeptide(L)'
;DIENSTWNEKYGGDNYKWKGTLVYDGEVYDHIRYRARGGVWRYAMGKNMWKFDFNRGHSFQARDHYGREYDTRWDKLNFSACIQQGNFQHRGEQGMFEAVGFKLFELAGVEAPKTHWVHFRIIDEAAETGATQHDGDFWGLYLVLEQMDGRFLDEHSLPDGNLYKMEGGSGELNNQGPTAATDKSDLNSYLSRYQGNPSESWWRQNMDLPRYYSYRTVVEGIHHYDIGYGKNYFYYLNTETQKWSTLPWDLDLTWASNMYGNGNDPFKGKVLGKPVFKMEYGNRAREIL
;
A
#
# COMPACT_ATOMS: atom_id res chain seq x y z
N ASP A 1 9.21 26.48 4.61
CA ASP A 1 8.19 25.42 4.49
C ASP A 1 8.68 24.03 4.87
N ILE A 2 9.88 23.62 4.44
CA ILE A 2 10.37 22.27 4.74
C ILE A 2 10.45 21.97 6.24
N GLU A 3 11.06 22.82 7.08
CA GLU A 3 11.15 22.59 8.52
C GLU A 3 9.76 22.46 9.18
N ASN A 4 8.81 23.29 8.74
CA ASN A 4 7.42 23.21 9.19
C ASN A 4 6.78 21.89 8.80
N SER A 5 7.01 21.45 7.57
CA SER A 5 6.51 20.16 7.07
C SER A 5 7.22 18.95 7.66
N THR A 6 8.45 19.12 8.16
CA THR A 6 9.26 17.99 8.65
C THR A 6 9.15 17.81 10.16
N TRP A 7 9.28 18.85 10.98
CA TRP A 7 9.31 18.67 12.44
C TRP A 7 8.68 19.78 13.28
N ASN A 8 8.50 21.02 12.77
CA ASN A 8 7.92 22.09 13.60
C ASN A 8 6.40 21.92 13.76
N GLU A 9 5.64 21.76 12.67
CA GLU A 9 4.17 21.73 12.74
C GLU A 9 3.61 20.35 13.10
N LYS A 10 4.26 19.28 12.62
CA LYS A 10 3.80 17.89 12.80
C LYS A 10 2.33 17.68 12.37
N TYR A 11 1.96 18.22 11.20
CA TYR A 11 0.60 18.15 10.67
C TYR A 11 0.07 16.71 10.55
N GLY A 12 -0.96 16.40 11.35
CA GLY A 12 -1.61 15.08 11.41
C GLY A 12 -2.74 14.86 10.41
N GLY A 13 -3.17 15.89 9.67
CA GLY A 13 -4.28 15.78 8.72
C GLY A 13 -3.90 15.14 7.38
N ASP A 14 -4.87 15.10 6.47
CA ASP A 14 -4.74 14.45 5.17
C ASP A 14 -4.65 15.38 3.96
N ASN A 15 -4.73 16.70 4.19
CA ASN A 15 -4.57 17.68 3.12
C ASN A 15 -3.11 17.77 2.67
N TYR A 16 -2.89 17.97 1.37
CA TYR A 16 -1.58 18.32 0.82
C TYR A 16 -1.30 19.80 1.09
N LYS A 17 -0.85 20.08 2.33
CA LYS A 17 -0.77 21.42 2.88
C LYS A 17 0.33 22.27 2.23
N TRP A 18 1.49 21.68 1.98
CA TRP A 18 2.66 22.41 1.50
C TRP A 18 2.80 22.29 -0.01
N LYS A 19 3.52 23.24 -0.60
CA LYS A 19 3.81 23.30 -2.03
C LYS A 19 5.30 23.13 -2.27
N GLY A 20 5.66 22.53 -3.38
CA GLY A 20 7.04 22.41 -3.81
C GLY A 20 7.16 22.10 -5.29
N THR A 21 8.40 21.91 -5.72
CA THR A 21 8.77 21.51 -7.08
C THR A 21 9.50 20.19 -6.97
N LEU A 22 9.08 19.18 -7.73
CA LEU A 22 9.81 17.92 -7.86
C LEU A 22 10.52 17.90 -9.21
N VAL A 23 11.81 17.61 -9.20
CA VAL A 23 12.59 17.39 -10.42
C VAL A 23 12.96 15.92 -10.51
N TYR A 24 12.63 15.28 -11.63
CA TYR A 24 12.89 13.85 -11.86
C TYR A 24 13.11 13.59 -13.34
N ASP A 25 14.20 12.89 -13.69
CA ASP A 25 14.50 12.49 -15.07
C ASP A 25 14.50 13.67 -16.07
N GLY A 26 15.00 14.83 -15.64
CA GLY A 26 15.02 16.06 -16.43
C GLY A 26 13.68 16.82 -16.49
N GLU A 27 12.59 16.24 -16.00
CA GLU A 27 11.27 16.86 -15.94
C GLU A 27 11.05 17.63 -14.65
N VAL A 28 10.37 18.78 -14.76
CA VAL A 28 10.05 19.67 -13.65
C VAL A 28 8.55 19.66 -13.38
N TYR A 29 8.17 19.10 -12.23
CA TYR A 29 6.81 19.11 -11.72
C TYR A 29 6.67 20.24 -10.70
N ASP A 30 6.34 21.42 -11.21
CA ASP A 30 6.26 22.63 -10.39
C ASP A 30 4.88 22.84 -9.76
N HIS A 31 4.85 23.60 -8.66
CA HIS A 31 3.67 23.92 -7.88
C HIS A 31 2.85 22.69 -7.45
N ILE A 32 3.49 21.52 -7.31
CA ILE A 32 2.86 20.34 -6.75
C ILE A 32 2.62 20.54 -5.25
N ARG A 33 1.77 19.70 -4.67
CA ARG A 33 1.52 19.73 -3.24
C ARG A 33 2.06 18.49 -2.57
N TYR A 34 2.41 18.58 -1.29
CA TYR A 34 2.90 17.45 -0.54
C TYR A 34 2.48 17.49 0.92
N ARG A 35 2.63 16.35 1.59
CA ARG A 35 2.47 16.17 3.04
C ARG A 35 3.32 15.02 3.54
N ALA A 36 3.58 14.96 4.84
CA ALA A 36 4.01 13.73 5.47
C ALA A 36 2.81 12.74 5.55
N ARG A 37 3.09 11.45 5.36
CA ARG A 37 2.14 10.33 5.45
C ARG A 37 2.48 9.37 6.59
N GLY A 38 1.57 8.46 6.90
CA GLY A 38 1.69 7.51 8.01
C GLY A 38 0.77 7.89 9.17
N GLY A 39 0.59 6.97 10.10
CA GLY A 39 -0.22 7.17 11.31
C GLY A 39 0.62 7.65 12.48
N VAL A 40 0.70 6.80 13.50
CA VAL A 40 1.39 7.05 14.78
C VAL A 40 2.84 7.48 14.59
N TRP A 41 3.55 6.92 13.61
CA TRP A 41 4.99 7.11 13.43
C TRP A 41 5.38 8.23 12.45
N ARG A 42 4.40 8.99 11.95
CA ARG A 42 4.58 9.99 10.87
C ARG A 42 5.77 10.95 11.08
N TYR A 43 6.01 11.39 12.31
CA TYR A 43 7.06 12.36 12.68
C TYR A 43 7.99 11.87 13.80
N ALA A 44 8.06 10.56 14.03
CA ALA A 44 8.75 10.02 15.20
C ALA A 44 10.28 9.95 15.05
N MET A 45 10.78 9.88 13.81
CA MET A 45 12.19 9.54 13.53
C MET A 45 12.99 10.69 12.89
N GLY A 46 12.39 11.86 12.69
CA GLY A 46 12.99 13.00 11.97
C GLY A 46 13.06 12.82 10.44
N LYS A 47 13.15 11.58 9.96
CA LYS A 47 12.99 11.21 8.55
C LYS A 47 11.55 10.76 8.28
N ASN A 48 10.79 11.60 7.58
CA ASN A 48 9.36 11.40 7.39
C ASN A 48 9.03 10.65 6.11
N MET A 49 7.94 9.90 6.12
CA MET A 49 7.35 9.34 4.91
C MET A 49 6.62 10.45 4.15
N TRP A 50 6.88 10.63 2.85
CA TRP A 50 6.29 11.71 2.06
C TRP A 50 5.16 11.22 1.16
N LYS A 51 4.19 12.08 0.89
CA LYS A 51 3.20 11.89 -0.16
C LYS A 51 3.05 13.15 -0.99
N PHE A 52 3.18 13.01 -2.30
CA PHE A 52 3.09 14.10 -3.26
C PHE A 52 1.78 14.00 -4.06
N ASP A 53 1.29 15.16 -4.48
CA ASP A 53 0.08 15.35 -5.27
C ASP A 53 0.43 16.21 -6.49
N PHE A 54 0.37 15.58 -7.66
CA PHE A 54 0.69 16.19 -8.94
C PHE A 54 -0.51 16.92 -9.53
N ASN A 55 -0.22 17.97 -10.29
CA ASN A 55 -1.26 18.76 -10.91
C ASN A 55 -2.01 17.95 -11.98
N ARG A 56 -3.33 18.20 -12.09
CA ARG A 56 -4.15 17.57 -13.13
C ARG A 56 -3.56 17.86 -14.52
N GLY A 57 -3.40 16.81 -15.33
CA GLY A 57 -2.77 16.90 -16.65
C GLY A 57 -1.24 16.82 -16.64
N HIS A 58 -0.61 16.81 -15.47
CA HIS A 58 0.84 16.75 -15.28
C HIS A 58 1.22 15.60 -14.34
N SER A 59 0.68 14.41 -14.61
CA SER A 59 0.96 13.19 -13.85
C SER A 59 2.42 12.74 -13.99
N PHE A 60 2.95 12.16 -12.93
CA PHE A 60 4.32 11.68 -12.79
C PHE A 60 4.57 10.38 -13.57
N GLN A 61 5.58 10.37 -14.43
CA GLN A 61 6.04 9.15 -15.10
C GLN A 61 7.14 8.49 -14.25
N ALA A 62 6.76 7.48 -13.46
CA ALA A 62 7.71 6.72 -12.65
C ALA A 62 8.46 5.68 -13.50
N ARG A 63 9.64 5.26 -13.04
CA ARG A 63 10.41 4.14 -13.60
C ARG A 63 10.67 3.06 -12.55
N ASP A 64 10.80 1.82 -12.99
CA ASP A 64 11.18 0.70 -12.15
C ASP A 64 12.70 0.67 -11.87
N HIS A 65 13.16 -0.34 -11.12
CA HIS A 65 14.58 -0.55 -10.79
C HIS A 65 15.50 -0.77 -12.00
N TYR A 66 14.94 -1.07 -13.16
CA TYR A 66 15.66 -1.29 -14.40
C TYR A 66 15.60 -0.07 -15.33
N GLY A 67 15.03 1.05 -14.86
CA GLY A 67 14.88 2.29 -15.63
C GLY A 67 13.74 2.27 -16.64
N ARG A 68 12.88 1.24 -16.62
CA ARG A 68 11.73 1.13 -17.52
C ARG A 68 10.58 1.94 -16.97
N GLU A 69 9.87 2.66 -17.82
CA GLU A 69 8.65 3.37 -17.43
C GLU A 69 7.57 2.36 -17.03
N TYR A 70 6.80 2.70 -15.98
CA TYR A 70 5.53 2.03 -15.73
C TYR A 70 4.50 2.40 -16.81
N ASP A 71 3.52 1.53 -17.04
CA ASP A 71 2.53 1.71 -18.10
C ASP A 71 1.59 2.89 -17.81
N THR A 72 1.46 3.26 -16.54
CA THR A 72 0.63 4.36 -16.05
C THR A 72 1.44 5.54 -15.52
N ARG A 73 0.85 6.73 -15.61
CA ARG A 73 1.35 7.96 -14.97
C ARG A 73 0.57 8.27 -13.71
N TRP A 74 1.28 8.57 -12.64
CA TRP A 74 0.70 8.72 -11.30
C TRP A 74 0.31 10.15 -10.98
N ASP A 75 -0.85 10.36 -10.35
CA ASP A 75 -1.19 11.66 -9.76
C ASP A 75 -0.73 11.77 -8.30
N LYS A 76 -0.45 10.65 -7.62
CA LYS A 76 0.16 10.60 -6.30
C LYS A 76 1.45 9.79 -6.32
N LEU A 77 2.43 10.24 -5.55
CA LEU A 77 3.67 9.49 -5.30
C LEU A 77 3.85 9.33 -3.79
N ASN A 78 4.04 8.10 -3.31
CA ASN A 78 4.26 7.82 -1.89
C ASN A 78 5.69 7.36 -1.66
N PHE A 79 6.33 7.93 -0.65
CA PHE A 79 7.60 7.44 -0.12
C PHE A 79 7.39 6.79 1.25
N SER A 80 8.02 5.63 1.44
CA SER A 80 8.38 5.07 2.74
C SER A 80 9.80 5.54 3.07
N ALA A 81 9.99 5.97 4.31
CA ALA A 81 11.27 6.50 4.79
C ALA A 81 12.30 5.40 5.07
N CYS A 82 11.94 4.13 4.82
CA CYS A 82 12.72 2.95 5.21
C CYS A 82 13.09 3.01 6.70
N ILE A 83 12.18 3.55 7.51
CA ILE A 83 12.41 3.75 8.94
C ILE A 83 12.10 2.49 9.70
N GLN A 84 12.76 2.35 10.83
CA GLN A 84 12.57 1.21 11.70
C GLN A 84 12.25 1.64 13.11
N GLN A 85 11.25 1.00 13.69
CA GLN A 85 10.94 1.19 15.11
C GLN A 85 11.93 0.38 15.94
N GLY A 86 12.68 1.06 16.81
CA GLY A 86 13.79 0.46 17.56
C GLY A 86 13.36 -0.67 18.51
N ASN A 87 12.08 -0.73 18.88
CA ASN A 87 11.50 -1.77 19.73
C ASN A 87 11.32 -3.13 19.04
N PHE A 88 11.42 -3.22 17.70
CA PHE A 88 11.30 -4.49 16.98
C PHE A 88 12.63 -5.21 16.73
N GLN A 89 13.77 -4.60 17.07
CA GLN A 89 15.11 -5.23 17.06
C GLN A 89 15.67 -5.67 15.68
N HIS A 90 15.00 -5.38 14.56
CA HIS A 90 15.37 -5.85 13.21
C HIS A 90 16.12 -4.83 12.34
N ARG A 91 17.35 -4.47 12.75
CA ARG A 91 18.11 -3.31 12.22
C ARG A 91 18.50 -3.43 10.74
N GLY A 92 18.05 -2.48 9.92
CA GLY A 92 18.54 -2.28 8.54
C GLY A 92 17.74 -3.00 7.45
N GLU A 93 16.57 -3.52 7.78
CA GLU A 93 15.77 -4.37 6.88
C GLU A 93 14.56 -3.63 6.26
N GLN A 94 14.24 -2.46 6.80
CA GLN A 94 13.07 -1.66 6.39
C GLN A 94 13.28 -1.05 4.99
N GLY A 95 12.24 -1.11 4.17
CA GLY A 95 12.33 -0.87 2.73
C GLY A 95 12.53 -2.15 1.90
N MET A 96 13.12 -3.22 2.46
CA MET A 96 13.15 -4.54 1.80
C MET A 96 11.88 -5.34 2.10
N PHE A 97 11.33 -5.20 3.31
CA PHE A 97 10.14 -5.93 3.73
C PHE A 97 8.94 -5.65 2.84
N GLU A 98 8.64 -4.37 2.61
CA GLU A 98 7.58 -3.98 1.68
C GLU A 98 7.91 -4.40 0.25
N ALA A 99 9.12 -4.09 -0.24
CA ALA A 99 9.49 -4.36 -1.64
C ALA A 99 9.43 -5.86 -2.00
N VAL A 100 10.05 -6.71 -1.18
CA VAL A 100 10.06 -8.17 -1.40
C VAL A 100 8.69 -8.76 -1.08
N GLY A 101 8.00 -8.26 -0.05
CA GLY A 101 6.66 -8.70 0.32
C GLY A 101 5.66 -8.48 -0.80
N PHE A 102 5.55 -7.25 -1.31
CA PHE A 102 4.70 -6.94 -2.44
C PHE A 102 5.09 -7.74 -3.69
N LYS A 103 6.39 -7.90 -3.96
CA LYS A 103 6.81 -8.71 -5.11
C LYS A 103 6.37 -10.17 -4.99
N LEU A 104 6.42 -10.74 -3.79
CA LEU A 104 5.99 -12.11 -3.54
C LEU A 104 4.48 -12.27 -3.74
N PHE A 105 3.67 -11.29 -3.36
CA PHE A 105 2.24 -11.28 -3.68
C PHE A 105 2.01 -11.27 -5.20
N GLU A 106 2.68 -10.39 -5.95
CA GLU A 106 2.55 -10.36 -7.41
C GLU A 106 2.90 -11.71 -8.05
N LEU A 107 4.02 -12.32 -7.63
CA LEU A 107 4.46 -13.63 -8.12
C LEU A 107 3.46 -14.75 -7.77
N ALA A 108 2.72 -14.61 -6.67
CA ALA A 108 1.66 -15.53 -6.27
C ALA A 108 0.31 -15.27 -6.99
N GLY A 109 0.25 -14.27 -7.89
CA GLY A 109 -0.98 -13.89 -8.60
C GLY A 109 -1.93 -13.04 -7.76
N VAL A 110 -1.39 -12.22 -6.85
CA VAL A 110 -2.12 -11.19 -6.11
C VAL A 110 -1.50 -9.84 -6.43
N GLU A 111 -2.29 -8.99 -7.07
CA GLU A 111 -1.86 -7.65 -7.48
C GLU A 111 -1.50 -6.84 -6.23
N ALA A 112 -0.35 -6.20 -6.28
CA ALA A 112 0.28 -5.56 -5.13
C ALA A 112 1.09 -4.34 -5.59
N PRO A 113 1.20 -3.28 -4.77
CA PRO A 113 1.94 -2.07 -5.12
C PRO A 113 3.31 -2.35 -5.72
N LYS A 114 3.57 -1.81 -6.91
CA LYS A 114 4.92 -1.75 -7.46
C LYS A 114 5.76 -0.81 -6.61
N THR A 115 7.01 -1.19 -6.38
CA THR A 115 7.92 -0.43 -5.51
C THR A 115 9.23 -0.16 -6.22
N HIS A 116 9.86 0.97 -5.91
CA HIS A 116 11.26 1.17 -6.28
C HIS A 116 12.06 2.06 -5.34
N TRP A 117 13.38 1.92 -5.29
CA TRP A 117 14.23 2.75 -4.42
C TRP A 117 14.66 4.03 -5.13
N VAL A 118 14.71 5.12 -4.38
CA VAL A 118 15.20 6.43 -4.85
C VAL A 118 16.11 7.08 -3.83
N HIS A 119 17.10 7.82 -4.31
CA HIS A 119 17.76 8.84 -3.50
C HIS A 119 16.90 10.10 -3.53
N PHE A 120 16.48 10.55 -2.36
CA PHE A 120 15.68 11.76 -2.25
C PHE A 120 16.55 12.93 -1.80
N ARG A 121 16.37 14.05 -2.49
CA ARG A 121 17.07 15.29 -2.21
C ARG A 121 16.07 16.42 -2.03
N ILE A 122 16.30 17.28 -1.04
CA ILE A 122 15.50 18.47 -0.79
C ILE A 122 16.42 19.67 -0.86
N ILE A 123 16.13 20.58 -1.80
CA ILE A 123 16.88 21.81 -1.97
C ILE A 123 16.09 22.91 -1.25
N ASP A 124 16.56 23.31 -0.06
CA ASP A 124 15.96 24.37 0.75
C ASP A 124 16.89 25.57 0.98
N GLU A 125 18.18 25.43 0.65
CA GLU A 125 19.19 26.46 0.73
C GLU A 125 19.97 26.60 -0.60
N ALA A 126 20.77 27.67 -0.72
CA ALA A 126 21.59 27.91 -1.91
C ALA A 126 22.82 26.99 -1.99
N ALA A 127 23.31 26.50 -0.85
CA ALA A 127 24.45 25.62 -0.77
C ALA A 127 23.98 24.16 -0.69
N GLU A 128 24.47 23.33 -1.59
CA GLU A 128 24.14 21.89 -1.66
C GLU A 128 24.65 21.10 -0.43
N THR A 129 25.68 21.61 0.25
CA THR A 129 26.38 20.97 1.37
C THR A 129 26.78 21.99 2.42
N GLY A 130 26.94 21.57 3.67
CA GLY A 130 27.41 22.41 4.76
C GLY A 130 28.66 21.89 5.47
N ALA A 131 28.84 22.32 6.72
CA ALA A 131 30.03 22.04 7.52
C ALA A 131 30.03 20.64 8.14
N THR A 132 28.86 19.99 8.22
CA THR A 132 28.66 18.69 8.86
C THR A 132 28.02 17.68 7.90
N GLN A 133 28.13 16.39 8.26
CA GLN A 133 27.48 15.29 7.54
C GLN A 133 25.94 15.34 7.56
N HIS A 134 25.35 16.23 8.37
CA HIS A 134 23.91 16.41 8.49
C HIS A 134 23.41 17.61 7.69
N ASP A 135 24.33 18.34 7.05
CA ASP A 135 24.00 19.49 6.23
C ASP A 135 23.93 19.09 4.75
N GLY A 136 23.02 19.72 4.02
CA GLY A 136 22.90 19.62 2.57
C GLY A 136 21.66 18.87 2.08
N ASP A 137 21.55 18.80 0.76
CA ASP A 137 20.29 18.41 0.14
C ASP A 137 20.01 16.91 0.21
N PHE A 138 20.95 16.05 0.63
CA PHE A 138 20.76 14.60 0.60
C PHE A 138 20.01 14.08 1.83
N TRP A 139 18.75 13.66 1.63
CA TRP A 139 17.86 13.20 2.70
C TRP A 139 17.79 11.67 2.80
N GLY A 140 18.61 10.97 2.02
CA GLY A 140 18.79 9.52 2.09
C GLY A 140 17.98 8.72 1.07
N LEU A 141 18.02 7.40 1.27
CA LEU A 141 17.28 6.41 0.49
C LEU A 141 15.81 6.35 0.92
N TYR A 142 14.89 6.37 -0.02
CA TYR A 142 13.46 6.12 0.20
C TYR A 142 12.98 4.97 -0.67
N LEU A 143 11.94 4.28 -0.21
CA LEU A 143 11.20 3.34 -1.03
C LEU A 143 9.95 4.03 -1.56
N VAL A 144 9.82 4.09 -2.87
CA VAL A 144 8.60 4.48 -3.56
C VAL A 144 7.59 3.34 -3.49
N LEU A 145 6.36 3.69 -3.15
CA LEU A 145 5.21 2.79 -3.11
C LEU A 145 4.14 3.30 -4.07
N GLU A 146 3.74 2.46 -5.01
CA GLU A 146 2.59 2.73 -5.88
C GLU A 146 1.33 3.03 -5.04
N GLN A 147 0.55 4.03 -5.48
CA GLN A 147 -0.70 4.38 -4.83
C GLN A 147 -1.80 3.40 -5.26
N MET A 148 -2.48 2.80 -4.29
CA MET A 148 -3.63 1.93 -4.52
C MET A 148 -4.86 2.73 -4.99
N ASP A 149 -4.92 3.17 -6.24
CA ASP A 149 -6.07 3.89 -6.84
C ASP A 149 -6.44 3.30 -8.22
N GLY A 150 -7.22 4.02 -9.04
CA GLY A 150 -7.59 3.55 -10.37
C GLY A 150 -6.40 3.30 -11.30
N ARG A 151 -5.29 4.02 -11.13
CA ARG A 151 -4.07 3.81 -11.94
C ARG A 151 -3.35 2.54 -11.53
N PHE A 152 -3.42 2.16 -10.26
CA PHE A 152 -2.99 0.83 -9.84
C PHE A 152 -3.83 -0.25 -10.53
N LEU A 153 -5.14 -0.06 -10.68
CA LEU A 153 -5.95 -1.04 -11.43
C LEU A 153 -5.49 -1.12 -12.89
N ASP A 154 -5.29 0.02 -13.55
CA ASP A 154 -4.80 0.09 -14.94
C ASP A 154 -3.41 -0.57 -15.10
N GLU A 155 -2.46 -0.24 -14.23
CA GLU A 155 -1.08 -0.76 -14.24
C GLU A 155 -1.00 -2.28 -14.07
N HIS A 156 -1.98 -2.85 -13.37
CA HIS A 156 -2.10 -4.28 -13.11
C HIS A 156 -3.12 -4.97 -14.03
N SER A 157 -3.62 -4.27 -15.07
CA SER A 157 -4.61 -4.79 -16.01
C SER A 157 -5.89 -5.31 -15.35
N LEU A 158 -6.29 -4.68 -14.26
CA LEU A 158 -7.53 -4.95 -13.55
C LEU A 158 -8.66 -4.06 -14.10
N PRO A 159 -9.89 -4.57 -14.23
CA PRO A 159 -11.04 -3.73 -14.55
C PRO A 159 -11.24 -2.64 -13.50
N ASP A 160 -11.63 -1.44 -13.94
CA ASP A 160 -11.93 -0.35 -13.03
C ASP A 160 -13.06 -0.73 -12.05
N GLY A 161 -12.94 -0.34 -10.79
CA GLY A 161 -13.80 -0.85 -9.73
C GLY A 161 -13.58 -0.15 -8.40
N ASN A 162 -14.45 -0.45 -7.44
CA ASN A 162 -14.33 0.16 -6.12
C ASN A 162 -13.17 -0.46 -5.35
N LEU A 163 -12.29 0.41 -4.87
CA LEU A 163 -11.10 0.05 -4.10
C LEU A 163 -11.18 0.74 -2.74
N TYR A 164 -11.31 -0.04 -1.68
CA TYR A 164 -11.51 0.44 -0.32
C TYR A 164 -10.27 0.16 0.53
N LYS A 165 -9.69 1.21 1.12
CA LYS A 165 -8.65 1.07 2.14
C LYS A 165 -9.32 0.64 3.45
N MET A 166 -9.03 -0.58 3.91
CA MET A 166 -9.69 -1.13 5.09
C MET A 166 -9.03 -0.66 6.39
N GLU A 167 -9.85 -0.28 7.37
CA GLU A 167 -9.43 0.15 8.71
C GLU A 167 -10.58 -0.07 9.70
N GLY A 168 -10.30 -0.64 10.88
CA GLY A 168 -11.27 -0.72 11.98
C GLY A 168 -12.58 -1.47 11.65
N GLY A 169 -12.55 -2.38 10.67
CA GLY A 169 -13.73 -3.16 10.26
C GLY A 169 -14.65 -2.47 9.26
N SER A 170 -14.25 -1.30 8.75
CA SER A 170 -14.86 -0.63 7.59
C SER A 170 -13.78 -0.27 6.57
N GLY A 171 -14.11 0.48 5.53
CA GLY A 171 -13.12 0.95 4.56
C GLY A 171 -13.45 2.31 4.01
N GLU A 172 -12.41 3.05 3.62
CA GLU A 172 -12.54 4.35 2.93
C GLU A 172 -12.25 4.18 1.44
N LEU A 173 -13.11 4.81 0.63
CA LEU A 173 -13.04 4.71 -0.82
C LEU A 173 -11.76 5.40 -1.34
N ASN A 174 -10.93 4.64 -2.04
CA ASN A 174 -9.66 5.12 -2.61
C ASN A 174 -9.70 5.11 -4.16
N ASN A 175 -10.61 4.33 -4.75
CA ASN A 175 -11.00 4.44 -6.16
C ASN A 175 -12.49 4.14 -6.33
N GLN A 176 -13.17 4.88 -7.22
CA GLN A 176 -14.58 4.69 -7.57
C GLN A 176 -14.67 4.13 -8.99
N GLY A 177 -15.19 2.91 -9.13
CA GLY A 177 -15.48 2.36 -10.46
C GLY A 177 -16.70 3.06 -11.10
N PRO A 178 -16.77 3.15 -12.44
CA PRO A 178 -17.78 3.94 -13.15
C PRO A 178 -19.21 3.43 -12.96
N THR A 179 -19.38 2.13 -12.72
CA THR A 179 -20.68 1.47 -12.49
C THR A 179 -20.89 1.00 -11.06
N ALA A 180 -19.91 1.25 -10.17
CA ALA A 180 -19.95 0.77 -8.80
C ALA A 180 -20.73 1.74 -7.90
N ALA A 181 -21.08 1.30 -6.69
CA ALA A 181 -21.80 2.15 -5.74
C ALA A 181 -20.95 3.36 -5.33
N THR A 182 -21.54 4.54 -5.22
CA THR A 182 -20.83 5.79 -4.86
C THR A 182 -20.94 6.17 -3.39
N ASP A 183 -21.63 5.35 -2.60
CA ASP A 183 -22.05 5.64 -1.23
C ASP A 183 -21.63 4.54 -0.23
N LYS A 184 -20.69 3.67 -0.62
CA LYS A 184 -20.18 2.54 0.18
C LYS A 184 -21.23 1.44 0.44
N SER A 185 -22.41 1.49 -0.21
CA SER A 185 -23.47 0.49 0.00
C SER A 185 -23.08 -0.92 -0.42
N ASP A 186 -22.24 -1.07 -1.45
CA ASP A 186 -21.66 -2.33 -1.89
C ASP A 186 -20.78 -2.97 -0.80
N LEU A 187 -19.85 -2.21 -0.23
CA LEU A 187 -18.99 -2.64 0.86
C LEU A 187 -19.84 -3.00 2.07
N ASN A 188 -20.73 -2.11 2.52
CA ASN A 188 -21.57 -2.35 3.70
C ASN A 188 -22.43 -3.62 3.54
N SER A 189 -22.98 -3.86 2.35
CA SER A 189 -23.73 -5.09 2.05
C SER A 189 -22.85 -6.33 2.14
N TYR A 190 -21.64 -6.26 1.58
CA TYR A 190 -20.67 -7.36 1.65
C TYR A 190 -20.23 -7.65 3.10
N LEU A 191 -19.86 -6.60 3.85
CA LEU A 191 -19.49 -6.66 5.28
C LEU A 191 -20.60 -7.34 6.11
N SER A 192 -21.83 -6.84 6.00
CA SER A 192 -22.99 -7.39 6.71
C SER A 192 -23.21 -8.86 6.35
N ARG A 193 -23.11 -9.20 5.06
CA ARG A 193 -23.40 -10.54 4.59
C ARG A 193 -22.37 -11.56 5.05
N TYR A 194 -21.07 -11.28 4.95
CA TYR A 194 -20.07 -12.26 5.36
C TYR A 194 -19.95 -12.41 6.87
N GLN A 195 -20.38 -11.42 7.66
CA GLN A 195 -20.48 -11.57 9.11
C GLN A 195 -21.48 -12.67 9.51
N GLY A 196 -22.55 -12.87 8.73
CA GLY A 196 -23.59 -13.89 8.95
C GLY A 196 -23.23 -15.33 8.56
N ASN A 197 -21.94 -15.68 8.47
CA ASN A 197 -21.44 -17.02 8.10
C ASN A 197 -22.09 -17.61 6.82
N PRO A 198 -21.83 -17.02 5.65
CA PRO A 198 -22.50 -17.40 4.42
C PRO A 198 -22.13 -18.82 3.94
N SER A 199 -22.97 -19.35 3.04
CA SER A 199 -22.79 -20.66 2.40
C SER A 199 -21.56 -20.71 1.50
N GLU A 200 -21.11 -21.92 1.16
CA GLU A 200 -20.05 -22.12 0.17
C GLU A 200 -20.41 -21.52 -1.20
N SER A 201 -21.66 -21.69 -1.63
CA SER A 201 -22.16 -21.13 -2.89
C SER A 201 -22.05 -19.61 -2.93
N TRP A 202 -22.35 -18.94 -1.81
CA TRP A 202 -22.23 -17.50 -1.71
C TRP A 202 -20.77 -17.06 -1.82
N TRP A 203 -19.83 -17.73 -1.13
CA TRP A 203 -18.40 -17.42 -1.25
C TRP A 203 -17.89 -17.56 -2.69
N ARG A 204 -18.25 -18.65 -3.39
CA ARG A 204 -17.85 -18.87 -4.79
C ARG A 204 -18.40 -17.80 -5.75
N GLN A 205 -19.57 -17.27 -5.45
CA GLN A 205 -20.22 -16.22 -6.24
C GLN A 205 -19.64 -14.83 -5.96
N ASN A 206 -19.27 -14.53 -4.72
CA ASN A 206 -19.00 -13.15 -4.29
C ASN A 206 -17.51 -12.88 -4.00
N MET A 207 -16.66 -13.89 -3.91
CA MET A 207 -15.24 -13.72 -3.61
C MET A 207 -14.38 -14.41 -4.67
N ASP A 208 -13.28 -13.77 -5.04
CA ASP A 208 -12.20 -14.43 -5.79
C ASP A 208 -11.40 -15.34 -4.85
N LEU A 209 -11.91 -16.56 -4.68
CA LEU A 209 -11.32 -17.57 -3.80
C LEU A 209 -9.89 -17.95 -4.21
N PRO A 210 -9.56 -18.22 -5.50
CA PRO A 210 -8.20 -18.49 -5.92
C PRO A 210 -7.21 -17.39 -5.53
N ARG A 211 -7.54 -16.11 -5.79
CA ARG A 211 -6.69 -14.98 -5.39
C ARG A 211 -6.53 -14.92 -3.87
N TYR A 212 -7.61 -15.12 -3.13
CA TYR A 212 -7.57 -15.13 -1.67
C TYR A 212 -6.69 -16.27 -1.10
N TYR A 213 -6.69 -17.44 -1.72
CA TYR A 213 -5.80 -18.54 -1.31
C TYR A 213 -4.33 -18.15 -1.47
N SER A 214 -3.95 -17.58 -2.63
CA SER A 214 -2.61 -17.05 -2.85
C SER A 214 -2.25 -15.96 -1.82
N TYR A 215 -3.16 -15.03 -1.56
CA TYR A 215 -3.00 -13.97 -0.56
C TYR A 215 -2.69 -14.59 0.81
N ARG A 216 -3.48 -15.58 1.24
CA ARG A 216 -3.27 -16.26 2.51
C ARG A 216 -1.95 -17.00 2.58
N THR A 217 -1.52 -17.65 1.51
CA THR A 217 -0.24 -18.36 1.49
C THR A 217 0.92 -17.39 1.74
N VAL A 218 0.93 -16.25 1.05
CA VAL A 218 1.98 -15.24 1.25
C VAL A 218 1.91 -14.63 2.65
N VAL A 219 0.71 -14.32 3.16
CA VAL A 219 0.53 -13.81 4.53
C VAL A 219 1.16 -14.73 5.57
N GLU A 220 0.91 -16.04 5.48
CA GLU A 220 1.51 -17.02 6.41
C GLU A 220 3.03 -17.11 6.22
N GLY A 221 3.52 -17.03 4.97
CA GLY A 221 4.94 -17.13 4.64
C GLY A 221 5.78 -15.96 5.15
N ILE A 222 5.25 -14.74 5.11
CA ILE A 222 5.98 -13.52 5.50
C ILE A 222 5.53 -12.94 6.84
N HIS A 223 4.66 -13.62 7.59
CA HIS A 223 4.14 -13.11 8.87
C HIS A 223 3.43 -11.75 8.72
N HIS A 224 2.59 -11.56 7.69
CA HIS A 224 1.80 -10.31 7.52
C HIS A 224 0.59 -10.27 8.45
N TYR A 225 0.84 -10.14 9.75
CA TYR A 225 -0.11 -10.54 10.78
C TYR A 225 -0.87 -9.40 11.47
N ASP A 226 -0.41 -8.16 11.32
CA ASP A 226 -1.11 -6.97 11.80
C ASP A 226 -2.50 -6.80 11.13
N ILE A 227 -2.73 -7.49 10.01
CA ILE A 227 -4.05 -7.58 9.36
C ILE A 227 -5.16 -8.14 10.26
N GLY A 228 -4.80 -8.86 11.33
CA GLY A 228 -5.74 -9.37 12.33
C GLY A 228 -6.52 -8.27 13.06
N TYR A 229 -6.08 -7.01 12.96
CA TYR A 229 -6.73 -5.84 13.56
C TYR A 229 -7.60 -5.05 12.57
N GLY A 230 -7.91 -5.62 11.40
CA GLY A 230 -8.87 -5.02 10.47
C GLY A 230 -8.31 -3.87 9.62
N LYS A 231 -6.99 -3.90 9.34
CA LYS A 231 -6.23 -2.87 8.60
C LYS A 231 -5.13 -3.52 7.75
N ASN A 232 -4.34 -2.72 7.03
CA ASN A 232 -3.19 -3.16 6.23
C ASN A 232 -3.58 -4.09 5.05
N TYR A 233 -4.76 -3.85 4.48
CA TYR A 233 -5.21 -4.44 3.21
C TYR A 233 -6.27 -3.56 2.57
N PHE A 234 -6.52 -3.80 1.29
CA PHE A 234 -7.61 -3.22 0.54
C PHE A 234 -8.64 -4.28 0.19
N TYR A 235 -9.90 -3.86 0.10
CA TYR A 235 -10.93 -4.62 -0.60
C TYR A 235 -11.15 -4.01 -1.98
N TYR A 236 -11.10 -4.86 -2.99
CA TYR A 236 -11.34 -4.51 -4.38
C TYR A 236 -12.59 -5.23 -4.87
N LEU A 237 -13.58 -4.48 -5.38
CA LEU A 237 -14.74 -5.01 -6.07
C LEU A 237 -14.51 -4.90 -7.58
N ASN A 238 -14.29 -6.05 -8.22
CA ASN A 238 -14.19 -6.14 -9.67
C ASN A 238 -15.59 -6.00 -10.29
N THR A 239 -15.81 -4.97 -11.10
CA THR A 239 -17.14 -4.64 -11.65
C THR A 239 -17.59 -5.55 -12.79
N GLU A 240 -16.68 -6.26 -13.44
CA GLU A 240 -17.02 -7.22 -14.50
C GLU A 240 -17.50 -8.55 -13.94
N THR A 241 -16.82 -9.04 -12.90
CA THR A 241 -17.11 -10.35 -12.29
C THR A 241 -18.02 -10.26 -11.07
N GLN A 242 -18.21 -9.05 -10.52
CA GLN A 242 -18.93 -8.79 -9.26
C GLN A 242 -18.34 -9.55 -8.06
N LYS A 243 -17.04 -9.83 -8.09
CA LYS A 243 -16.32 -10.53 -7.02
C LYS A 243 -15.40 -9.59 -6.25
N TRP A 244 -15.32 -9.84 -4.95
CA TRP A 244 -14.42 -9.18 -4.03
C TRP A 244 -13.06 -9.89 -3.95
N SER A 245 -12.00 -9.09 -3.87
CA SER A 245 -10.63 -9.54 -3.64
C SER A 245 -9.99 -8.77 -2.49
N THR A 246 -9.07 -9.42 -1.78
CA THR A 246 -8.20 -8.78 -0.78
C THR A 246 -6.85 -8.49 -1.41
N LEU A 247 -6.39 -7.24 -1.34
CA LEU A 247 -5.08 -6.81 -1.85
C LEU A 247 -4.20 -6.34 -0.69
N PRO A 248 -2.89 -6.64 -0.69
CA PRO A 248 -1.98 -6.36 0.43
C PRO A 248 -1.64 -4.86 0.52
N TRP A 249 -1.40 -4.39 1.74
CA TRP A 249 -0.88 -3.04 2.01
C TRP A 249 -0.08 -3.02 3.32
N ASP A 250 0.79 -2.04 3.50
CA ASP A 250 1.53 -1.76 4.74
C ASP A 250 2.25 -2.98 5.34
N LEU A 251 3.34 -3.40 4.70
CA LEU A 251 4.09 -4.63 5.06
C LEU A 251 5.38 -4.35 5.82
N ASP A 252 5.48 -3.20 6.48
CA ASP A 252 6.65 -2.84 7.30
C ASP A 252 6.81 -3.76 8.54
N LEU A 253 5.72 -4.37 9.01
CA LEU A 253 5.69 -5.32 10.14
C LEU A 253 5.59 -6.79 9.68
N THR A 254 6.53 -7.23 8.84
CA THR A 254 6.58 -8.60 8.29
C THR A 254 7.96 -9.25 8.47
N TRP A 255 8.16 -10.45 7.93
CA TRP A 255 9.40 -11.24 7.85
C TRP A 255 10.06 -11.69 9.16
N ALA A 256 9.50 -11.37 10.33
CA ALA A 256 10.00 -11.88 11.60
C ALA A 256 8.89 -12.46 12.48
N SER A 257 9.22 -13.52 13.23
CA SER A 257 8.27 -14.27 14.06
C SER A 257 7.74 -13.51 15.28
N ASN A 258 8.39 -12.40 15.63
CA ASN A 258 8.01 -11.50 16.72
C ASN A 258 7.34 -10.21 16.21
N MET A 259 7.01 -10.12 14.91
CA MET A 259 6.20 -9.01 14.41
C MET A 259 4.79 -9.06 14.97
N TYR A 260 4.13 -7.91 14.96
CA TYR A 260 2.85 -7.72 15.62
C TYR A 260 1.71 -8.47 14.92
N GLY A 261 0.80 -9.02 15.72
CA GLY A 261 -0.47 -9.56 15.27
C GLY A 261 -0.54 -11.08 15.16
N ASN A 262 -1.67 -11.57 14.65
CA ASN A 262 -1.99 -13.00 14.57
C ASN A 262 -2.44 -13.46 13.17
N GLY A 263 -2.53 -12.53 12.21
CA GLY A 263 -2.90 -12.83 10.82
C GLY A 263 -4.35 -13.27 10.62
N ASN A 264 -5.22 -13.15 11.62
CA ASN A 264 -6.62 -13.54 11.54
C ASN A 264 -7.46 -12.43 10.89
N ASP A 265 -7.34 -12.28 9.57
CA ASP A 265 -8.24 -11.41 8.83
C ASP A 265 -9.71 -11.91 8.90
N PRO A 266 -10.71 -11.05 8.57
CA PRO A 266 -12.13 -11.38 8.72
C PRO A 266 -12.62 -12.62 7.97
N PHE A 267 -11.87 -13.11 6.98
CA PHE A 267 -12.23 -14.24 6.13
C PHE A 267 -11.56 -15.55 6.55
N LYS A 268 -10.37 -15.53 7.19
CA LYS A 268 -9.58 -16.74 7.50
C LYS A 268 -10.43 -17.86 8.12
N GLY A 269 -11.10 -17.58 9.25
CA GLY A 269 -11.94 -18.57 9.92
C GLY A 269 -13.21 -18.94 9.14
N LYS A 270 -13.79 -18.01 8.38
CA LYS A 270 -15.07 -18.20 7.69
C LYS A 270 -14.94 -18.96 6.36
N VAL A 271 -13.82 -18.74 5.67
CA VAL A 271 -13.48 -19.41 4.41
C VAL A 271 -12.70 -20.69 4.72
N LEU A 272 -11.53 -20.59 5.37
CA LEU A 272 -10.67 -21.74 5.62
C LEU A 272 -11.15 -22.64 6.77
N GLY A 273 -12.21 -22.25 7.49
CA GLY A 273 -12.94 -23.12 8.40
C GLY A 273 -13.83 -24.14 7.69
N LYS A 274 -14.13 -23.94 6.39
CA LYS A 274 -14.93 -24.89 5.59
C LYS A 274 -13.99 -25.93 4.96
N PRO A 275 -14.23 -27.25 5.11
CA PRO A 275 -13.31 -28.29 4.65
C PRO A 275 -12.94 -28.20 3.16
N VAL A 276 -13.89 -27.85 2.30
CA VAL A 276 -13.65 -27.75 0.86
C VAL A 276 -12.65 -26.63 0.53
N PHE A 277 -12.82 -25.44 1.10
CA PHE A 277 -11.92 -24.31 0.87
C PHE A 277 -10.57 -24.51 1.55
N LYS A 278 -10.53 -25.19 2.70
CA LYS A 278 -9.26 -25.56 3.34
C LYS A 278 -8.43 -26.50 2.45
N MET A 279 -9.09 -27.46 1.79
CA MET A 279 -8.43 -28.35 0.83
C MET A 279 -7.93 -27.59 -0.41
N GLU A 280 -8.77 -26.72 -0.99
CA GLU A 280 -8.40 -25.89 -2.14
C GLU A 280 -7.21 -24.96 -1.80
N TYR A 281 -7.27 -24.29 -0.64
CA TYR A 281 -6.15 -23.50 -0.11
C TYR A 281 -4.89 -24.35 0.07
N GLY A 282 -5.00 -25.56 0.62
CA GLY A 282 -3.85 -26.45 0.78
C GLY A 282 -3.24 -26.89 -0.56
N ASN A 283 -4.03 -27.03 -1.62
CA ASN A 283 -3.52 -27.28 -2.97
C ASN A 283 -2.76 -26.05 -3.48
N ARG A 284 -3.37 -24.86 -3.41
CA ARG A 284 -2.75 -23.63 -3.87
C ARG A 284 -1.46 -23.31 -3.12
N ALA A 285 -1.44 -23.53 -1.81
CA ALA A 285 -0.24 -23.32 -1.00
C ALA A 285 0.92 -24.22 -1.46
N ARG A 286 0.65 -25.49 -1.82
CA ARG A 286 1.67 -26.41 -2.36
C ARG A 286 2.19 -26.01 -3.75
N GLU A 287 1.45 -25.23 -4.52
CA GLU A 287 1.92 -24.72 -5.81
C GLU A 287 2.88 -23.54 -5.66
N ILE A 288 2.76 -22.79 -4.56
CA ILE A 288 3.56 -21.58 -4.30
C ILE A 288 4.86 -21.94 -3.53
N LEU A 289 4.82 -22.95 -2.67
CA LEU A 289 5.96 -23.44 -1.88
C LEU A 289 6.89 -24.34 -2.71
#